data_AF-A0A3G6J5M6-F1
#
_entry.id   AF-A0A3G6J5M6-F1
#
_cell.length_a   1.000
_cell.length_b   1.000
_cell.length_c   1.000
_cell.angle_alpha   90.00
_cell.angle_beta   90.00
_cell.angle_gamma   90.00
#
_symmetry.space_group_name_H-M   'P 1'
#
loop_
_entity.id
_entity.type
_entity.pdbx_description
1 polymer ?
#
loop_
_entity_poly.entity_id
_entity_poly.type
_entity_poly.pdbx_seq_one_letter_code
_entity_poly.pdbx_strand_id
1 'polypeptide(L)'
;MSKAVPIARTELLLRLHHGETQAENRAQVLIDEHRSAQFLARGRVLEIHDLRRMRLNNNQAWDIAAENAIRLATQGHGLAIRARPSQFLTNMPSAGLQIDTPGSLPSGWLAHPRLHRILERHFAQLLGSTPIFYAPDDTLVLLSATPCPLLEHWISQRYGAVNPIAPRQLAAS
;
A
#
# COMPACT_ATOMS: atom_id res chain seq x y z
N MET A 1 4.43 -5.33 -27.98
CA MET A 1 3.90 -6.00 -26.78
C MET A 1 4.34 -5.19 -25.59
N SER A 2 3.45 -4.33 -25.07
CA SER A 2 3.75 -3.44 -23.96
C SER A 2 3.86 -4.27 -22.68
N LYS A 3 4.98 -4.15 -21.95
CA LYS A 3 5.09 -4.72 -20.60
C LYS A 3 4.32 -3.80 -19.67
N ALA A 4 3.21 -4.31 -19.14
CA ALA A 4 2.45 -3.72 -18.05
C ALA A 4 3.37 -3.39 -16.86
N VAL A 5 3.24 -2.18 -16.32
CA VAL A 5 3.97 -1.73 -15.12
C VAL A 5 2.96 -1.76 -13.97
N PRO A 6 3.15 -2.63 -12.96
CA PRO A 6 2.17 -2.82 -11.88
C PRO A 6 2.07 -1.56 -11.00
N ILE A 7 0.84 -1.18 -10.66
CA ILE A 7 0.51 0.08 -9.97
C ILE A 7 0.57 -0.05 -8.43
N ALA A 8 0.43 -1.27 -7.86
CA ALA A 8 0.56 -1.50 -6.41
C ALA A 8 0.41 -2.99 -5.99
N ARG A 9 1.48 -3.63 -5.51
CA ARG A 9 1.42 -4.84 -4.66
C ARG A 9 1.03 -4.41 -3.25
N THR A 10 0.21 -5.24 -2.60
CA THR A 10 0.03 -5.20 -1.15
C THR A 10 0.48 -6.54 -0.57
N GLU A 11 1.67 -6.59 0.05
CA GLU A 11 2.06 -7.75 0.86
C GLU A 11 1.61 -7.56 2.30
N LEU A 12 0.73 -8.44 2.77
CA LEU A 12 0.20 -8.45 4.13
C LEU A 12 0.17 -9.87 4.72
N LEU A 13 0.23 -9.97 6.05
CA LEU A 13 0.62 -11.20 6.76
C LEU A 13 -0.47 -11.66 7.73
N LEU A 14 -1.40 -12.51 7.28
CA LEU A 14 -2.38 -13.17 8.16
C LEU A 14 -1.69 -14.03 9.25
N ARG A 15 -2.29 -14.07 10.45
CA ARG A 15 -2.09 -15.11 11.46
C ARG A 15 -3.49 -15.54 11.92
N LEU A 16 -3.83 -16.81 11.74
CA LEU A 16 -5.08 -17.38 12.24
C LEU A 16 -4.81 -18.04 13.61
N HIS A 17 -5.56 -17.64 14.64
CA HIS A 17 -5.57 -18.30 15.94
C HIS A 17 -6.59 -19.45 15.90
N HIS A 18 -6.11 -20.69 15.75
CA HIS A 18 -6.79 -21.84 16.32
C HIS A 18 -5.77 -22.86 16.82
N GLY A 19 -6.12 -23.52 17.91
CA GLY A 19 -5.22 -24.32 18.74
C GLY A 19 -4.42 -25.37 17.97
N GLU A 20 -3.22 -25.59 18.48
CA GLU A 20 -2.25 -26.63 18.11
C GLU A 20 -1.45 -26.41 16.81
N THR A 21 -0.14 -26.21 17.03
CA THR A 21 0.94 -25.99 16.06
C THR A 21 1.05 -24.57 15.49
N GLN A 22 2.04 -23.83 16.01
CA GLN A 22 2.51 -22.55 15.48
C GLN A 22 2.91 -22.69 14.01
N ALA A 23 1.99 -22.37 13.10
CA ALA A 23 2.32 -22.22 11.68
C ALA A 23 1.77 -20.87 11.18
N GLU A 24 2.68 -19.95 10.88
CA GLU A 24 2.35 -18.63 10.32
C GLU A 24 1.62 -18.81 8.98
N ASN A 25 0.35 -18.40 8.91
CA ASN A 25 -0.49 -18.51 7.71
C ASN A 25 -0.70 -17.12 7.12
N ARG A 26 0.25 -16.64 6.29
CA ARG A 26 0.24 -15.30 5.67
C ARG A 26 -0.89 -15.17 4.64
N ALA A 27 -1.49 -13.99 4.38
CA ALA A 27 -2.26 -13.73 3.14
C ALA A 27 -2.17 -12.27 2.69
N GLN A 28 -1.85 -12.05 1.42
CA GLN A 28 -1.53 -10.77 0.77
C GLN A 28 -2.66 -10.38 -0.20
N VAL A 29 -2.68 -9.17 -0.77
CA VAL A 29 -3.59 -8.81 -1.87
C VAL A 29 -2.87 -8.04 -2.99
N LEU A 30 -2.92 -8.48 -4.24
CA LEU A 30 -2.34 -7.73 -5.37
C LEU A 30 -3.42 -6.91 -6.04
N ILE A 31 -3.20 -5.62 -6.31
CA ILE A 31 -4.07 -4.86 -7.23
C ILE A 31 -3.30 -4.59 -8.52
N ASP A 32 -3.76 -5.22 -9.61
CA ASP A 32 -3.18 -5.05 -10.94
C ASP A 32 -3.83 -3.89 -11.73
N GLU A 33 -3.26 -3.52 -12.88
CA GLU A 33 -3.75 -2.48 -13.82
C GLU A 33 -5.20 -2.74 -14.30
N HIS A 34 -5.66 -3.98 -14.18
CA HIS A 34 -7.03 -4.41 -14.45
C HIS A 34 -7.98 -4.33 -13.23
N ARG A 35 -7.57 -3.69 -12.12
CA ARG A 35 -8.32 -3.60 -10.85
C ARG A 35 -8.61 -4.96 -10.20
N SER A 36 -7.84 -5.99 -10.54
CA SER A 36 -7.96 -7.34 -10.00
C SER A 36 -7.25 -7.43 -8.66
N ALA A 37 -7.97 -7.85 -7.61
CA ALA A 37 -7.44 -8.13 -6.28
C ALA A 37 -7.09 -9.63 -6.14
N GLN A 38 -5.83 -10.00 -5.93
CA GLN A 38 -5.44 -11.41 -5.72
C GLN A 38 -4.99 -11.67 -4.30
N PHE A 39 -5.62 -12.61 -3.59
CA PHE A 39 -5.16 -12.96 -2.25
C PHE A 39 -3.90 -13.85 -2.32
N LEU A 40 -2.86 -13.74 -1.46
CA LEU A 40 -1.71 -14.66 -1.50
C LEU A 40 -1.24 -15.17 -0.14
N ALA A 41 -1.28 -16.47 0.09
CA ALA A 41 -0.72 -17.08 1.29
C ALA A 41 0.61 -17.78 1.04
N ARG A 42 1.63 -17.46 1.85
CA ARG A 42 2.98 -18.07 1.77
C ARG A 42 3.55 -18.03 0.35
N GLY A 43 3.32 -16.94 -0.39
CA GLY A 43 3.78 -16.78 -1.77
C GLY A 43 2.90 -17.47 -2.84
N ARG A 44 1.80 -18.13 -2.45
CA ARG A 44 0.83 -18.76 -3.37
C ARG A 44 -0.43 -17.89 -3.47
N VAL A 45 -0.87 -17.60 -4.70
CA VAL A 45 -2.19 -16.99 -4.92
C VAL A 45 -3.28 -17.92 -4.39
N LEU A 46 -4.12 -17.38 -3.51
CA LEU A 46 -5.29 -18.03 -2.97
C LEU A 46 -6.44 -17.88 -3.96
N GLU A 47 -7.07 -18.99 -4.26
CA GLU A 47 -8.30 -19.01 -5.05
C GLU A 47 -9.53 -18.85 -4.14
N ILE A 48 -10.69 -18.60 -4.75
CA ILE A 48 -11.97 -18.49 -4.03
C ILE A 48 -12.24 -19.75 -3.18
N HIS A 49 -11.85 -20.93 -3.68
CA HIS A 49 -12.03 -22.18 -2.94
C HIS A 49 -11.19 -22.21 -1.64
N ASP A 50 -9.98 -21.62 -1.65
CA ASP A 50 -9.13 -21.53 -0.47
C ASP A 50 -9.77 -20.61 0.58
N LEU A 51 -10.32 -19.46 0.17
CA LEU A 51 -11.04 -18.54 1.06
C LEU A 51 -12.25 -19.21 1.72
N ARG A 52 -13.03 -19.98 0.93
CA ARG A 52 -14.17 -20.75 1.45
C ARG A 52 -13.75 -21.81 2.46
N ARG A 53 -12.63 -22.51 2.23
CA ARG A 53 -12.07 -23.47 3.20
C ARG A 53 -11.68 -22.79 4.52
N MET A 54 -11.23 -21.54 4.44
CA MET A 54 -10.95 -20.70 5.61
C MET A 54 -12.20 -20.05 6.21
N ARG A 55 -13.40 -20.33 5.67
CA ARG A 55 -14.69 -19.70 6.05
C ARG A 55 -14.67 -18.18 5.93
N LEU A 56 -13.90 -17.65 4.98
CA LEU A 56 -13.80 -16.23 4.68
C LEU A 56 -14.51 -15.90 3.37
N ASN A 57 -15.21 -14.76 3.34
CA ASN A 57 -15.57 -14.10 2.10
C ASN A 57 -14.49 -13.08 1.69
N ASN A 58 -14.59 -12.55 0.47
CA ASN A 58 -13.59 -11.61 -0.07
C ASN A 58 -13.44 -10.34 0.77
N ASN A 59 -14.54 -9.78 1.29
CA ASN A 59 -14.50 -8.57 2.12
C ASN A 59 -13.80 -8.84 3.45
N GLN A 60 -14.11 -9.96 4.10
CA GLN A 60 -13.43 -10.39 5.32
C GLN A 60 -11.93 -10.61 5.06
N ALA A 61 -11.58 -11.30 3.98
CA ALA A 61 -10.17 -11.49 3.63
C ALA A 61 -9.46 -10.15 3.37
N TRP A 62 -10.16 -9.17 2.79
CA TRP A 62 -9.64 -7.82 2.54
C TRP A 62 -9.43 -7.02 3.82
N ASP A 63 -10.40 -7.05 4.73
CA ASP A 63 -10.32 -6.39 6.03
C ASP A 63 -9.21 -6.99 6.89
N ILE A 64 -9.10 -8.34 6.94
CA ILE A 64 -8.03 -8.97 7.72
C ILE A 64 -6.67 -8.65 7.10
N ALA A 65 -6.55 -8.55 5.77
CA ALA A 65 -5.31 -8.07 5.15
C ALA A 65 -4.91 -6.71 5.75
N ALA A 66 -5.83 -5.73 5.79
CA ALA A 66 -5.54 -4.43 6.39
C ALA A 66 -5.18 -4.49 7.88
N GLU A 67 -5.85 -5.34 8.67
CA GLU A 67 -5.50 -5.54 10.08
C GLU A 67 -4.06 -6.05 10.23
N ASN A 68 -3.60 -6.92 9.33
CA ASN A 68 -2.21 -7.36 9.35
C ASN A 68 -1.24 -6.25 8.99
N ALA A 69 -1.61 -5.33 8.09
CA ALA A 69 -0.76 -4.18 7.75
C ALA A 69 -0.48 -3.37 9.00
N ILE A 70 -1.56 -3.04 9.69
CA ILE A 70 -1.53 -2.29 10.93
C ILE A 70 -0.69 -3.05 11.95
N ARG A 71 -0.92 -4.36 12.13
CA ARG A 71 -0.17 -5.18 13.08
C ARG A 71 1.32 -5.24 12.78
N LEU A 72 1.72 -5.36 11.51
CA LEU A 72 3.12 -5.45 11.09
C LEU A 72 3.85 -4.10 11.24
N ALA A 73 3.16 -3.01 10.91
CA ALA A 73 3.69 -1.67 11.08
C ALA A 73 3.58 -1.16 12.53
N THR A 74 2.82 -1.83 13.41
CA THR A 74 2.74 -1.46 14.83
C THR A 74 4.01 -1.89 15.56
N GLN A 75 4.67 -0.91 16.17
CA GLN A 75 5.80 -1.09 17.06
C GLN A 75 5.40 -0.66 18.48
N GLY A 76 6.29 -0.80 19.47
CA GLY A 76 5.94 -0.57 20.89
C GLY A 76 5.42 0.84 21.24
N HIS A 77 5.42 1.78 20.28
CA HIS A 77 5.10 3.20 20.45
C HIS A 77 3.92 3.60 19.55
N GLY A 78 3.28 2.64 18.87
CA GLY A 78 2.20 2.87 17.92
C GLY A 78 2.58 2.49 16.49
N LEU A 79 1.87 3.07 15.52
CA LEU A 79 2.04 2.74 14.12
C LEU A 79 3.28 3.42 13.53
N ALA A 80 4.26 2.63 13.11
CA ALA A 80 5.48 3.11 12.47
C ALA A 80 5.25 3.34 10.98
N ILE A 81 4.88 4.56 10.61
CA ILE A 81 4.94 5.03 9.22
C ILE A 81 6.21 5.84 9.08
N ARG A 82 7.14 5.39 8.23
CA ARG A 82 8.43 6.07 8.04
C ARG A 82 8.34 6.92 6.79
N ALA A 83 8.98 8.09 6.84
CA ALA A 83 9.12 8.95 5.69
C ALA A 83 10.56 9.48 5.60
N ARG A 84 11.06 9.64 4.37
CA ARG A 84 12.33 10.31 4.11
C ARG A 84 12.19 11.23 2.90
N PRO A 85 12.99 12.30 2.78
CA PRO A 85 12.99 13.16 1.60
C PRO A 85 13.19 12.36 0.30
N SER A 86 12.45 12.69 -0.77
CA SER A 86 12.67 12.04 -2.08
C SER A 86 13.97 12.48 -2.77
N GLN A 87 14.69 13.45 -2.21
CA GLN A 87 16.03 13.85 -2.66
C GLN A 87 17.01 12.67 -2.74
N PHE A 88 16.85 11.65 -1.88
CA PHE A 88 17.66 10.43 -1.93
C PHE A 88 17.46 9.60 -3.21
N LEU A 89 16.37 9.84 -3.95
CA LEU A 89 16.04 9.15 -5.20
C LEU A 89 16.36 10.00 -6.43
N THR A 90 16.07 11.30 -6.33
CA THR A 90 16.23 12.26 -7.44
C THR A 90 17.62 12.87 -7.51
N ASN A 91 18.42 12.79 -6.44
CA ASN A 91 19.65 13.58 -6.22
C ASN A 91 19.44 15.10 -6.33
N MET A 92 18.19 15.56 -6.23
CA MET A 92 17.79 16.96 -6.40
C MET A 92 16.84 17.35 -5.26
N PRO A 93 16.98 18.55 -4.65
CA PRO A 93 16.04 19.01 -3.64
C PRO A 93 14.60 18.98 -4.19
N SER A 94 13.71 18.32 -3.46
CA SER A 94 12.31 18.16 -3.84
C SER A 94 11.42 18.23 -2.62
N ALA A 95 10.21 18.78 -2.76
CA ALA A 95 9.19 18.78 -1.71
C ALA A 95 8.52 17.42 -1.48
N GLY A 96 8.97 16.36 -2.17
CA GLY A 96 8.45 15.01 -2.03
C GLY A 96 9.06 14.23 -0.87
N LEU A 97 8.31 13.24 -0.41
CA LEU A 97 8.72 12.23 0.57
C LEU A 97 8.55 10.84 -0.05
N GLN A 98 9.45 9.93 0.28
CA GLN A 98 9.25 8.49 0.13
C GLN A 98 8.74 7.93 1.45
N ILE A 99 7.73 7.08 1.40
CA ILE A 99 7.21 6.39 2.58
C ILE A 99 7.64 4.92 2.63
N ASP A 100 7.74 4.40 3.84
CA ASP A 100 7.97 2.99 4.16
C ASP A 100 7.01 2.54 5.27
N THR A 101 6.50 1.31 5.12
CA THR A 101 5.51 0.70 6.01
C THR A 101 6.05 -0.64 6.50
N PRO A 102 6.76 -0.69 7.64
CA PRO A 102 7.51 -1.86 8.06
C PRO A 102 6.70 -3.16 8.03
N GLY A 103 7.28 -4.20 7.43
CA GLY A 103 6.67 -5.53 7.35
C GLY A 103 5.52 -5.66 6.33
N SER A 104 5.26 -4.61 5.54
CA SER A 104 4.24 -4.61 4.48
C SER A 104 4.68 -3.76 3.30
N LEU A 105 4.02 -3.94 2.14
CA LEU A 105 4.34 -3.10 0.98
C LEU A 105 3.61 -1.75 1.04
N PRO A 106 4.33 -0.62 0.86
CA PRO A 106 3.74 0.72 0.97
C PRO A 106 2.58 0.97 0.00
N SER A 107 2.68 0.51 -1.24
CA SER A 107 1.62 0.71 -2.24
C SER A 107 0.32 0.01 -1.84
N GLY A 108 0.43 -1.05 -1.04
CA GLY A 108 -0.72 -1.73 -0.53
C GLY A 108 -1.50 -1.03 0.57
N TRP A 109 -0.87 -0.08 1.24
CA TRP A 109 -1.58 0.83 2.12
C TRP A 109 -2.48 1.79 1.33
N LEU A 110 -2.15 2.11 0.07
CA LEU A 110 -2.99 2.95 -0.78
C LEU A 110 -4.17 2.17 -1.38
N ALA A 111 -4.01 0.86 -1.54
CA ALA A 111 -5.02 -0.03 -2.11
C ALA A 111 -6.25 -0.19 -1.20
N HIS A 112 -6.05 -0.33 0.12
CA HIS A 112 -7.14 -0.54 1.07
C HIS A 112 -7.70 0.79 1.62
N PRO A 113 -9.01 1.08 1.51
CA PRO A 113 -9.58 2.38 1.92
C PRO A 113 -9.26 2.80 3.36
N ARG A 114 -9.32 1.86 4.31
CA ARG A 114 -8.96 2.10 5.71
C ARG A 114 -7.49 2.51 5.88
N LEU A 115 -6.57 1.83 5.20
CA LEU A 115 -5.13 2.10 5.30
C LEU A 115 -4.77 3.41 4.61
N HIS A 116 -5.36 3.67 3.45
CA HIS A 116 -5.17 4.91 2.72
C HIS A 116 -5.61 6.10 3.59
N ARG A 117 -6.77 6.01 4.25
CA ARG A 117 -7.24 7.06 5.18
C ARG A 117 -6.32 7.26 6.38
N ILE A 118 -5.59 6.23 6.81
CA ILE A 118 -4.57 6.36 7.87
C ILE A 118 -3.38 7.17 7.34
N LEU A 119 -2.84 6.81 6.16
CA LEU A 119 -1.74 7.54 5.53
C LEU A 119 -2.12 8.98 5.20
N GLU A 120 -3.26 9.18 4.56
CA GLU A 120 -3.77 10.49 4.16
C GLU A 120 -3.87 11.43 5.37
N ARG A 121 -4.50 10.97 6.46
CA ARG A 121 -4.64 11.79 7.68
C ARG A 121 -3.30 12.09 8.34
N HIS A 122 -2.44 11.09 8.44
CA HIS A 122 -1.11 11.26 9.05
C HIS A 122 -0.29 12.31 8.29
N PHE A 123 -0.20 12.16 6.98
CA PHE A 123 0.58 13.09 6.16
C PHE A 123 -0.13 14.43 5.95
N ALA A 124 -1.47 14.49 5.98
CA ALA A 124 -2.17 15.76 5.96
C ALA A 124 -1.88 16.61 7.22
N GLN A 125 -1.82 15.95 8.39
CA GLN A 125 -1.42 16.62 9.63
C GLN A 125 0.05 17.07 9.59
N LEU A 126 0.94 16.25 9.03
CA LEU A 126 2.37 16.56 8.93
C LEU A 126 2.65 17.70 7.93
N LEU A 127 1.95 17.72 6.80
CA LEU A 127 2.20 18.65 5.69
C LEU A 127 1.32 19.91 5.74
N GLY A 128 0.24 19.90 6.52
CA GLY A 128 -0.74 20.99 6.57
C GLY A 128 -1.69 21.05 5.36
N SER A 129 -1.60 20.11 4.42
CA SER A 129 -2.47 19.97 3.25
C SER A 129 -2.69 18.50 2.90
N THR A 130 -3.74 18.19 2.15
CA THR A 130 -3.99 16.82 1.72
C THR A 130 -2.86 16.33 0.79
N PRO A 131 -2.18 15.20 1.12
CA PRO A 131 -1.08 14.70 0.32
C PRO A 131 -1.53 14.17 -1.05
N ILE A 132 -0.69 14.37 -2.05
CA ILE A 132 -0.79 13.72 -3.36
C ILE A 132 0.13 12.50 -3.32
N PHE A 133 -0.41 11.30 -3.52
CA PHE A 133 0.37 10.06 -3.53
C PHE A 133 0.72 9.63 -4.95
N TYR A 134 1.87 8.96 -5.10
CA TYR A 134 2.30 8.29 -6.31
C TYR A 134 2.81 6.90 -5.94
N ALA A 135 2.34 5.87 -6.63
CA ALA A 135 2.81 4.49 -6.50
C ALA A 135 3.33 4.01 -7.85
N PRO A 136 4.58 4.35 -8.21
CA PRO A 136 5.18 3.88 -9.47
C PRO A 136 5.39 2.36 -9.53
N ASP A 137 5.53 1.72 -8.37
CA ASP A 137 5.55 0.27 -8.26
C ASP A 137 5.07 -0.17 -6.86
N ASP A 138 5.08 -1.48 -6.72
CA ASP A 138 4.77 -2.31 -5.57
C ASP A 138 5.52 -2.01 -4.26
N THR A 139 6.70 -1.40 -4.36
CA THR A 139 7.64 -1.20 -3.26
C THR A 139 7.90 0.28 -2.98
N LEU A 140 7.55 1.15 -3.92
CA LEU A 140 7.83 2.56 -3.88
C LEU A 140 6.53 3.35 -3.83
N VAL A 141 6.31 4.05 -2.71
CA VAL A 141 5.30 5.11 -2.62
C VAL A 141 5.98 6.43 -2.31
N LEU A 142 5.60 7.42 -3.08
CA LEU A 142 6.04 8.80 -2.98
C LEU A 142 4.83 9.69 -2.67
N LEU A 143 5.05 10.80 -1.99
CA LEU A 143 4.01 11.79 -1.76
C LEU A 143 4.54 13.21 -1.71
N SER A 144 3.69 14.18 -1.97
CA SER A 144 3.99 15.60 -1.80
C SER A 144 2.76 16.40 -1.35
N ALA A 145 2.99 17.53 -0.68
CA ALA A 145 1.94 18.44 -0.23
C ALA A 145 1.25 19.20 -1.38
N THR A 146 1.97 19.35 -2.49
CA THR A 146 1.58 20.06 -3.72
C THR A 146 2.09 19.28 -4.93
N PRO A 147 1.55 19.52 -6.14
CA PRO A 147 2.13 18.96 -7.36
C PRO A 147 3.64 19.22 -7.42
N CYS A 148 4.42 18.19 -7.73
CA CYS A 148 5.87 18.25 -7.70
C CYS A 148 6.42 17.82 -9.07
N PRO A 149 6.62 18.76 -10.01
CA PRO A 149 7.03 18.44 -11.38
C PRO A 149 8.35 17.65 -11.45
N LEU A 150 9.28 17.91 -10.53
CA LEU A 150 10.54 17.16 -10.44
C LEU A 150 10.29 15.69 -10.10
N LEU A 151 9.38 15.42 -9.16
CA LEU A 151 9.02 14.06 -8.75
C LEU A 151 8.27 13.34 -9.88
N GLU A 152 7.29 14.01 -10.48
CA GLU A 152 6.50 13.49 -11.61
C GLU A 152 7.38 13.17 -12.82
N HIS A 153 8.34 14.06 -13.14
CA HIS A 153 9.30 13.84 -14.20
C HIS A 153 10.23 12.66 -13.90
N TRP A 154 10.77 12.58 -12.68
CA TRP A 154 11.63 11.47 -12.27
C TRP A 154 10.90 10.12 -12.32
N ILE A 155 9.64 10.07 -11.85
CA ILE A 155 8.79 8.89 -11.96
C ILE A 155 8.60 8.52 -13.44
N SER A 156 8.23 9.50 -14.27
CA SER A 156 7.96 9.29 -15.69
C SER A 156 9.15 8.73 -16.46
N GLN A 157 10.36 9.19 -16.14
CA GLN A 157 11.58 8.71 -16.77
C GLN A 157 11.93 7.25 -16.41
N ARG A 158 11.61 6.80 -15.20
CA ARG A 158 11.99 5.46 -14.72
C ARG A 158 10.89 4.40 -14.89
N TYR A 159 9.64 4.80 -14.70
CA TYR A 159 8.49 3.90 -14.58
C TYR A 159 7.44 4.13 -15.66
N GLY A 160 7.58 5.20 -16.47
CA GLY A 160 6.55 5.65 -17.40
C GLY A 160 5.50 6.52 -16.71
N ALA A 161 4.44 6.88 -17.44
CA ALA A 161 3.41 7.77 -16.93
C ALA A 161 2.66 7.13 -15.74
N VAL A 162 2.76 7.77 -14.57
CA VAL A 162 2.06 7.37 -13.36
C VAL A 162 1.07 8.47 -12.98
N ASN A 163 -0.19 8.09 -12.80
CA ASN A 163 -1.20 9.03 -12.37
C ASN A 163 -1.12 9.25 -10.85
N PRO A 164 -1.24 10.49 -10.37
CA PRO A 164 -1.36 10.75 -8.95
C PRO A 164 -2.59 10.03 -8.39
N ILE A 165 -2.41 9.36 -7.26
CA ILE A 165 -3.49 8.78 -6.48
C ILE A 165 -4.04 9.91 -5.61
N ALA A 166 -5.05 10.60 -6.16
CA ALA A 166 -5.78 11.60 -5.43
C ALA A 166 -6.57 10.95 -4.27
N PRO A 167 -6.85 11.70 -3.20
CA PRO A 167 -7.85 11.31 -2.21
C PRO A 167 -9.13 10.93 -2.94
N ARG A 168 -9.72 9.77 -2.64
CA ARG A 168 -11.12 9.56 -3.00
C ARG A 168 -11.91 10.65 -2.29
N GLN A 169 -12.52 11.54 -3.05
CA GLN A 169 -13.70 12.24 -2.58
C GLN A 169 -14.70 11.14 -2.21
N LEU A 170 -14.76 10.79 -0.93
CA LEU A 170 -15.87 10.05 -0.38
C LEU A 170 -17.07 10.97 -0.55
N ALA A 171 -17.85 10.74 -1.59
CA ALA A 171 -19.20 11.23 -1.66
C ALA A 171 -19.85 10.89 -0.31
N ALA A 172 -20.25 11.94 0.40
CA ALA A 172 -21.14 11.82 1.54
C ALA A 172 -22.31 10.91 1.11
N SER A 173 -22.47 9.81 1.85
CA SER A 173 -23.73 9.07 1.85
C SER A 173 -24.77 9.88 2.59
#